data_AF-F2DPF1-F1
#
_entry.id   AF-F2DPF1-F1
#
_cell.length_a   1.000
_cell.length_b   1.000
_cell.length_c   1.000
_cell.angle_alpha   90.00
_cell.angle_beta   90.00
_cell.angle_gamma   90.00
#
_symmetry.space_group_name_H-M   'P 1'
#
loop_
_entity.id
_entity.type
_entity.pdbx_description
1 polymer ?
#
loop_
_entity_poly.entity_id
_entity_poly.type
_entity_poly.pdbx_seq_one_letter_code
_entity_poly.pdbx_strand_id
1 'polypeptide(L)'
;MVIRWAEDTFKNDPILTLGVDFRIKKVSINEKLYKIMFWDHPHSREGPPNHMRLTASYVRNTDALLFMFSLDDVKSFDSIRAKYKEAIDVYRNYSGYSPSPIILLGSKMDLREDKEKLEKNGGVMITHEQGLQFAQEMGAVAYREFSSLSNQGFDEMMELIYQEASKYYESKPPSSQIKSKPPAPPVQQKSKCLLM
;
A
#
# COMPACT_ATOMS: atom_id res chain seq x y z
N MET A 1 1.55 3.00 8.36
CA MET A 1 1.77 1.58 8.02
C MET A 1 3.26 1.22 7.94
N VAL A 2 3.96 1.59 6.87
CA VAL A 2 5.31 1.04 6.55
C VAL A 2 6.35 1.25 7.66
N ILE A 3 6.38 2.40 8.33
CA ILE A 3 7.27 2.64 9.48
C ILE A 3 6.94 1.70 10.66
N ARG A 4 5.67 1.54 11.03
CA ARG A 4 5.23 0.60 12.09
C ARG A 4 5.65 -0.83 11.75
N TRP A 5 5.47 -1.25 10.50
CA TRP A 5 5.93 -2.55 10.01
C TRP A 5 7.47 -2.71 10.06
N ALA A 6 8.22 -1.69 9.64
CA ALA A 6 9.67 -1.76 9.51
C ALA A 6 10.42 -1.62 10.84
N GLU A 7 9.98 -0.71 11.71
CA GLU A 7 10.70 -0.24 12.90
C GLU A 7 9.98 -0.58 14.22
N ASP A 8 8.81 -1.24 14.18
CA ASP A 8 7.95 -1.53 15.36
C ASP A 8 7.62 -0.27 16.18
N THR A 9 7.48 0.88 15.51
CA THR A 9 7.30 2.18 16.14
C THR A 9 6.28 3.04 15.39
N PHE A 10 5.65 3.97 16.11
CA PHE A 10 4.79 5.00 15.53
C PHE A 10 5.40 6.39 15.77
N LYS A 11 5.29 7.27 14.76
CA LYS A 11 5.81 8.63 14.81
C LYS A 11 4.63 9.57 14.59
N ASN A 12 4.30 10.35 15.63
CA ASN A 12 3.15 11.27 15.62
C ASN A 12 3.29 12.35 14.54
N ASP A 13 4.52 12.80 14.31
CA ASP A 13 4.92 13.70 13.24
C ASP A 13 5.66 12.91 12.14
N PRO A 14 4.95 12.22 11.23
CA PRO A 14 5.58 11.51 10.13
C PRO A 14 6.16 12.52 9.12
N ILE A 15 7.46 12.43 8.86
CA ILE A 15 8.10 13.16 7.76
C ILE A 15 7.44 12.70 6.45
N LEU A 16 6.96 13.65 5.64
CA LEU A 16 6.33 13.36 4.35
C LEU A 16 7.32 12.63 3.42
N THR A 17 6.87 11.56 2.77
CA THR A 17 7.69 10.75 1.85
C THR A 17 8.09 11.56 0.60
N LEU A 18 9.25 12.22 0.63
CA LEU A 18 9.80 12.93 -0.53
C LEU A 18 10.43 11.93 -1.51
N GLY A 19 9.72 11.61 -2.59
CA GLY A 19 10.16 10.63 -3.59
C GLY A 19 9.47 9.28 -3.38
N VAL A 20 10.19 8.30 -2.86
CA VAL A 20 9.69 6.96 -2.45
C VAL A 20 10.53 6.47 -1.28
N ASP A 21 9.90 5.96 -0.21
CA ASP A 21 10.60 5.24 0.87
C ASP A 21 10.58 3.73 0.58
N PHE A 22 11.64 3.04 1.00
CA PHE A 22 11.89 1.64 0.73
C PHE A 22 12.25 0.89 1.99
N ARG A 23 11.43 -0.12 2.36
CA ARG A 23 11.69 -0.96 3.52
C ARG A 23 11.67 -2.44 3.16
N ILE A 24 12.65 -3.18 3.69
CA ILE A 24 12.79 -4.63 3.50
C ILE A 24 12.71 -5.32 4.86
N LYS A 25 11.98 -6.43 4.95
CA LYS A 25 12.18 -7.45 6.00
C LYS A 25 12.24 -8.84 5.38
N LYS A 26 12.91 -9.75 6.08
CA LYS A 26 12.72 -11.18 5.85
C LYS A 26 11.58 -11.65 6.76
N VAL A 27 10.64 -12.42 6.22
CA VAL A 27 9.46 -12.92 6.92
C VAL A 27 9.33 -14.41 6.61
N SER A 28 9.03 -15.23 7.63
CA SER A 28 8.68 -16.64 7.41
C SER A 28 7.16 -16.73 7.21
N ILE A 29 6.73 -17.34 6.11
CA ILE A 29 5.32 -17.55 5.76
C ILE A 29 5.19 -19.00 5.32
N ASN A 30 4.38 -19.80 6.00
CA ASN A 30 4.25 -21.25 5.74
C ASN A 30 5.62 -21.96 5.66
N GLU A 31 6.46 -21.73 6.67
CA GLU A 31 7.85 -22.24 6.81
C GLU A 31 8.86 -21.77 5.74
N LYS A 32 8.42 -21.07 4.69
CA LYS A 32 9.27 -20.52 3.62
C LYS A 32 9.70 -19.10 3.97
N LEU A 33 10.97 -18.77 3.71
CA LEU A 33 11.55 -17.47 4.03
C LEU A 33 11.47 -16.49 2.85
N TYR A 34 10.54 -15.54 2.92
CA TYR A 34 10.35 -14.50 1.91
C TYR A 34 11.11 -13.22 2.23
N LYS A 35 11.48 -12.46 1.20
CA LYS A 35 12.04 -11.11 1.32
C LYS A 35 10.97 -10.09 0.93
N ILE A 36 10.15 -9.69 1.90
CA ILE A 36 9.08 -8.71 1.70
C ILE A 36 9.70 -7.32 1.52
N MET A 37 9.18 -6.58 0.55
CA MET A 37 9.65 -5.25 0.15
C MET A 37 8.43 -4.33 0.06
N PHE A 38 8.40 -3.31 0.92
CA PHE A 38 7.42 -2.23 0.85
C PHE A 38 8.04 -1.03 0.13
N TRP A 39 7.36 -0.65 -0.95
CA TRP A 39 7.55 0.59 -1.68
C TRP A 39 6.47 1.58 -1.20
N ASP A 40 6.85 2.67 -0.55
CA ASP A 40 5.92 3.71 -0.07
C ASP A 40 5.96 4.91 -1.01
N HIS A 41 4.82 5.28 -1.57
CA HIS A 41 4.70 6.42 -2.48
C HIS A 41 3.93 7.56 -1.80
N PRO A 42 4.39 8.82 -1.90
CA PRO A 42 3.59 9.95 -1.46
C PRO A 42 2.26 9.97 -2.21
N HIS A 43 1.17 9.99 -1.46
CA HIS A 43 -0.16 10.23 -2.04
C HIS A 43 -0.15 11.60 -2.72
N SER A 44 -0.35 11.63 -4.04
CA SER A 44 -0.23 12.86 -4.84
C SER A 44 -1.33 13.88 -4.48
N ARG A 45 -0.99 14.73 -3.51
CA ARG A 45 -1.55 16.05 -3.24
C ARG A 45 -0.47 17.08 -3.60
N GLU A 46 -0.83 18.01 -4.48
CA GLU A 46 -0.11 19.29 -4.71
C GLU A 46 1.38 19.21 -5.08
N GLY A 47 1.70 18.42 -6.11
CA GLY A 47 2.92 18.60 -6.92
C GLY A 47 2.65 19.30 -8.25
N PRO A 48 3.65 19.93 -8.90
CA PRO A 48 3.52 20.37 -10.30
C PRO A 48 3.22 19.18 -11.24
N PRO A 49 2.72 19.38 -12.48
CA PRO A 49 2.18 18.31 -13.34
C PRO A 49 3.10 17.10 -13.65
N ASN A 50 4.39 17.22 -13.33
CA ASN A 50 5.44 16.21 -13.54
C ASN A 50 5.75 15.41 -12.26
N HIS A 51 5.08 15.66 -11.13
CA HIS A 51 5.40 15.04 -9.84
C HIS A 51 4.93 13.58 -9.77
N MET A 52 5.82 12.67 -10.19
CA MET A 52 5.76 11.21 -10.04
C MET A 52 4.37 10.56 -10.20
N ARG A 53 3.89 10.48 -11.45
CA ARG A 53 2.85 9.50 -11.80
C ARG A 53 3.39 8.09 -11.51
N LEU A 54 2.50 7.12 -11.25
CA LEU A 54 2.84 5.69 -11.33
C LEU A 54 3.41 5.39 -12.72
N THR A 55 4.72 5.22 -12.83
CA THR A 55 5.38 4.87 -14.10
C THR A 55 5.47 3.36 -14.28
N ALA A 56 5.74 2.92 -15.52
CA ALA A 56 5.82 1.52 -15.96
C ALA A 56 6.75 0.59 -15.18
N SER A 57 7.57 1.14 -14.30
CA SER A 57 8.50 0.42 -13.45
C SER A 57 7.99 0.26 -12.00
N TYR A 58 7.17 1.18 -11.47
CA TYR A 58 6.50 1.11 -10.14
C TYR A 58 5.41 0.03 -10.03
N VAL A 59 5.06 -0.58 -11.16
CA VAL A 59 4.03 -1.63 -11.25
C VAL A 59 4.58 -2.96 -11.77
N ARG A 60 5.88 -3.03 -12.08
CA ARG A 60 6.47 -4.21 -12.73
C ARG A 60 6.95 -5.21 -11.67
N ASN A 61 6.49 -6.45 -11.83
CA ASN A 61 6.82 -7.60 -10.96
C ASN A 61 6.30 -7.51 -9.52
N THR A 62 5.52 -6.49 -9.15
CA THR A 62 4.81 -6.40 -7.85
C THR A 62 4.03 -7.68 -7.55
N ASP A 63 3.90 -8.01 -6.26
CA ASP A 63 3.21 -9.22 -5.79
C ASP A 63 1.80 -8.93 -5.25
N ALA A 64 1.58 -7.83 -4.53
CA ALA A 64 0.24 -7.36 -4.15
C ALA A 64 0.11 -5.84 -4.38
N LEU A 65 -1.08 -5.38 -4.77
CA LEU A 65 -1.42 -3.97 -4.88
C LEU A 65 -2.17 -3.51 -3.63
N LEU A 66 -1.68 -2.47 -2.96
CA LEU A 66 -2.26 -1.93 -1.75
C LEU A 66 -2.81 -0.53 -2.01
N PHE A 67 -4.12 -0.35 -1.83
CA PHE A 67 -4.74 0.97 -1.79
C PHE A 67 -5.11 1.29 -0.35
N MET A 68 -4.65 2.43 0.18
CA MET A 68 -4.81 2.79 1.59
C MET A 68 -5.36 4.20 1.76
N PHE A 69 -6.52 4.32 2.39
CA PHE A 69 -7.13 5.60 2.80
C PHE A 69 -7.10 5.75 4.33
N SER A 70 -7.55 6.89 4.82
CA SER A 70 -7.70 7.18 6.24
C SER A 70 -9.18 7.25 6.59
N LEU A 71 -9.61 6.52 7.63
CA LEU A 71 -11.02 6.40 8.01
C LEU A 71 -11.65 7.75 8.45
N ASP A 72 -10.81 8.72 8.84
CA ASP A 72 -11.16 10.09 9.23
C ASP A 72 -10.99 11.15 8.11
N ASP A 73 -10.43 10.80 6.94
CA ASP A 73 -10.30 11.72 5.80
C ASP A 73 -11.11 11.22 4.61
N VAL A 74 -12.35 11.67 4.51
CA VAL A 74 -13.24 11.39 3.37
C VAL A 74 -12.60 11.79 2.03
N LYS A 75 -11.80 12.87 1.99
CA LYS A 75 -11.07 13.30 0.78
C LYS A 75 -9.94 12.34 0.41
N SER A 76 -9.47 11.50 1.33
CA SER A 76 -8.52 10.41 1.02
C SER A 76 -9.26 9.24 0.36
N PHE A 77 -10.42 8.86 0.88
CA PHE A 77 -11.28 7.82 0.30
C PHE A 77 -11.75 8.18 -1.11
N ASP A 78 -12.32 9.38 -1.29
CA ASP A 78 -12.76 9.89 -2.60
C ASP A 78 -11.60 10.03 -3.59
N SER A 79 -10.42 10.47 -3.12
CA SER A 79 -9.23 10.56 -3.98
C SER A 79 -8.77 9.20 -4.48
N ILE A 80 -8.99 8.10 -3.75
CA ILE A 80 -8.69 6.75 -4.26
C ILE A 80 -9.82 6.28 -5.17
N ARG A 81 -11.09 6.45 -4.77
CA ARG A 81 -12.26 6.06 -5.57
C ARG A 81 -12.33 6.75 -6.94
N ALA A 82 -11.76 7.95 -7.07
CA ALA A 82 -11.56 8.63 -8.35
C ALA A 82 -10.37 8.12 -9.19
N LYS A 83 -9.28 7.65 -8.56
CA LYS A 83 -7.99 7.38 -9.23
C LYS A 83 -7.66 5.89 -9.42
N TYR A 84 -8.31 4.98 -8.69
CA TYR A 84 -7.91 3.56 -8.65
C TYR A 84 -7.95 2.87 -10.03
N LYS A 85 -8.90 3.24 -10.91
CA LYS A 85 -9.01 2.67 -12.25
C LYS A 85 -7.79 2.99 -13.11
N GLU A 86 -7.36 4.26 -13.16
CA GLU A 86 -6.14 4.67 -13.86
C GLU A 86 -4.91 3.92 -13.31
N ALA A 87 -4.79 3.81 -11.99
CA ALA A 87 -3.69 3.09 -11.35
C ALA A 87 -3.67 1.58 -11.69
N ILE A 88 -4.84 0.93 -11.69
CA ILE A 88 -4.98 -0.49 -12.07
C ILE A 88 -4.70 -0.70 -13.56
N ASP A 89 -5.17 0.18 -14.43
CA ASP A 89 -4.97 0.03 -15.87
C ASP A 89 -3.52 0.34 -16.28
N VAL A 90 -2.86 1.31 -15.63
CA VAL A 90 -1.40 1.48 -15.69
C VAL A 90 -0.70 0.21 -15.23
N TYR A 91 -1.11 -0.37 -14.09
CA TYR A 91 -0.51 -1.63 -13.62
C TYR A 91 -0.68 -2.77 -14.65
N ARG A 92 -1.90 -3.00 -15.14
CA ARG A 92 -2.24 -4.06 -16.12
C ARG A 92 -1.43 -3.95 -17.41
N ASN A 93 -1.22 -2.73 -17.90
CA ASN A 93 -0.43 -2.47 -19.11
C ASN A 93 1.06 -2.80 -18.96
N TYR A 94 1.56 -3.01 -17.73
CA TYR A 94 2.98 -3.29 -17.45
C TYR A 94 3.23 -4.57 -16.63
N SER A 95 2.17 -5.20 -16.08
CA SER A 95 2.20 -6.54 -15.48
C SER A 95 2.27 -7.61 -16.57
N GLY A 96 3.43 -8.27 -16.73
CA GLY A 96 3.67 -9.24 -17.80
C GLY A 96 3.07 -10.64 -17.61
N TYR A 97 2.08 -10.79 -16.72
CA TYR A 97 1.48 -12.07 -16.29
C TYR A 97 -0.02 -11.87 -16.01
N SER A 98 -0.61 -12.62 -15.06
CA SER A 98 -1.87 -12.28 -14.41
C SER A 98 -1.77 -10.94 -13.64
N PRO A 99 -2.90 -10.33 -13.24
CA PRO A 99 -2.88 -9.22 -12.30
C PRO A 99 -2.63 -9.69 -10.86
N SER A 100 -1.89 -8.91 -10.08
CA SER A 100 -1.75 -9.10 -8.63
C SER A 100 -3.09 -9.02 -7.89
N PRO A 101 -3.23 -9.70 -6.74
CA PRO A 101 -4.28 -9.41 -5.78
C PRO A 101 -4.24 -7.92 -5.39
N ILE A 102 -5.42 -7.30 -5.35
CA ILE A 102 -5.63 -5.94 -4.86
C ILE A 102 -6.21 -6.02 -3.45
N ILE A 103 -5.67 -5.25 -2.52
CA ILE A 103 -6.11 -5.19 -1.13
C ILE A 103 -6.42 -3.73 -0.78
N LEU A 104 -7.62 -3.48 -0.22
CA LEU A 104 -8.02 -2.16 0.27
C LEU A 104 -7.78 -2.06 1.78
N LEU A 105 -7.25 -0.93 2.24
CA LEU A 105 -6.84 -0.71 3.63
C LEU A 105 -7.43 0.60 4.17
N GLY A 106 -8.21 0.52 5.26
CA GLY A 106 -8.70 1.67 6.03
C GLY A 106 -7.80 1.91 7.24
N SER A 107 -7.02 3.00 7.23
CA SER A 107 -6.08 3.33 8.31
C SER A 107 -6.68 4.29 9.35
N LYS A 108 -6.04 4.36 10.54
CA LYS A 108 -6.46 5.10 11.74
C LYS A 108 -7.77 4.59 12.38
N MET A 109 -7.90 3.27 12.51
CA MET A 109 -9.06 2.63 13.17
C MET A 109 -9.27 3.11 14.62
N ASP A 110 -8.20 3.48 15.32
CA ASP A 110 -8.20 4.07 16.66
C ASP A 110 -9.08 5.31 16.80
N LEU A 111 -9.25 6.09 15.72
CA LEU A 111 -10.09 7.28 15.73
C LEU A 111 -11.60 6.97 15.79
N ARG A 112 -12.02 5.72 15.61
CA ARG A 112 -13.42 5.30 15.87
C ARG A 112 -13.79 5.37 17.36
N GLU A 113 -12.81 5.30 18.25
CA GLU A 113 -12.99 5.30 19.70
C GLU A 113 -12.71 6.68 20.32
N ASP A 114 -11.95 7.53 19.62
CA ASP A 114 -11.60 8.89 20.04
C ASP A 114 -12.70 9.93 19.71
N LYS A 115 -13.64 10.09 20.64
CA LYS A 115 -14.76 11.05 20.52
C LYS A 115 -14.32 12.50 20.34
N GLU A 116 -13.21 12.92 20.95
CA GLU A 116 -12.77 14.32 20.91
C GLU A 116 -12.18 14.66 19.53
N LYS A 117 -11.40 13.74 18.93
CA LYS A 117 -10.91 13.90 17.55
C LYS A 117 -12.02 13.71 16.52
N LEU A 118 -12.99 12.83 16.78
CA LEU A 118 -14.20 12.68 15.97
C LEU A 118 -14.95 14.02 15.83
N GLU A 119 -15.28 14.66 16.94
CA GLU A 119 -15.99 15.95 16.94
C GLU A 119 -15.19 17.04 16.21
N LYS A 120 -13.87 17.11 16.45
CA LYS A 120 -12.96 18.06 15.77
C LYS A 120 -12.84 17.84 14.26
N ASN A 121 -12.95 16.60 13.80
CA ASN A 121 -12.94 16.25 12.37
C ASN A 121 -14.34 16.32 11.71
N GLY A 122 -15.37 16.82 12.41
CA GLY A 122 -16.72 16.98 11.88
C GLY A 122 -17.60 15.73 11.98
N GLY A 123 -17.20 14.73 12.78
CA GLY A 123 -17.99 13.54 13.14
C GLY A 123 -18.18 12.48 12.05
N VAL A 124 -17.81 12.76 10.79
CA VAL A 124 -17.98 11.83 9.67
C VAL A 124 -16.72 10.97 9.48
N MET A 125 -16.84 9.67 9.72
CA MET A 125 -15.87 8.66 9.30
C MET A 125 -16.44 7.77 8.21
N ILE A 126 -15.56 7.17 7.41
CA ILE A 126 -15.93 6.09 6.50
C ILE A 126 -16.36 4.87 7.32
N THR A 127 -17.52 4.28 7.00
CA THR A 127 -18.02 3.07 7.68
C THR A 127 -17.36 1.80 7.12
N HIS A 128 -17.41 0.72 7.90
CA HIS A 128 -16.91 -0.58 7.43
C HIS A 128 -17.63 -1.05 6.16
N GLU A 129 -18.94 -0.79 6.07
CA GLU A 129 -19.75 -1.13 4.91
C GLU A 129 -19.32 -0.32 3.67
N GLN A 130 -19.07 0.98 3.79
CA GLN A 130 -18.58 1.81 2.68
C GLN A 130 -17.20 1.32 2.17
N GLY A 131 -16.30 0.94 3.08
CA GLY A 131 -15.02 0.35 2.73
C GLY A 131 -15.16 -1.01 2.02
N LEU A 132 -16.06 -1.87 2.52
CA LEU A 132 -16.34 -3.18 1.93
C LEU A 132 -17.01 -3.08 0.54
N GLN A 133 -17.98 -2.17 0.38
CA GLN A 133 -18.60 -1.86 -0.91
C GLN A 133 -17.55 -1.36 -1.92
N PHE A 134 -16.67 -0.44 -1.51
CA PHE A 134 -15.61 0.06 -2.40
C PHE A 134 -14.56 -1.01 -2.74
N ALA A 135 -14.24 -1.92 -1.81
CA ALA A 135 -13.39 -3.08 -2.10
C ALA A 135 -14.01 -3.99 -3.19
N GLN A 136 -15.33 -4.21 -3.14
CA GLN A 136 -16.07 -4.96 -4.16
C GLN A 136 -16.08 -4.20 -5.51
N GLU A 137 -16.35 -2.89 -5.53
CA GLU A 137 -16.28 -2.06 -6.75
C GLU A 137 -14.91 -2.13 -7.44
N MET A 138 -13.84 -2.23 -6.65
CA MET A 138 -12.46 -2.28 -7.15
C MET A 138 -12.01 -3.69 -7.58
N GLY A 139 -12.77 -4.73 -7.22
CA GLY A 139 -12.34 -6.13 -7.40
C GLY A 139 -11.18 -6.51 -6.48
N ALA A 140 -11.11 -5.92 -5.28
CA ALA A 140 -10.14 -6.28 -4.27
C ALA A 140 -10.42 -7.67 -3.67
N VAL A 141 -9.38 -8.45 -3.42
CA VAL A 141 -9.52 -9.78 -2.79
C VAL A 141 -9.85 -9.68 -1.31
N ALA A 142 -9.57 -8.53 -0.68
CA ALA A 142 -9.89 -8.27 0.72
C ALA A 142 -9.94 -6.76 1.06
N TYR A 143 -10.64 -6.46 2.16
CA TYR A 143 -10.62 -5.18 2.88
C TYR A 143 -10.19 -5.42 4.33
N ARG A 144 -9.38 -4.51 4.90
CA ARG A 144 -9.04 -4.48 6.34
C ARG A 144 -9.02 -3.06 6.87
N GLU A 145 -9.41 -2.92 8.14
CA GLU A 145 -9.23 -1.71 8.93
C GLU A 145 -8.16 -1.95 9.99
N PHE A 146 -7.35 -0.93 10.26
CA PHE A 146 -6.24 -1.05 11.21
C PHE A 146 -5.76 0.29 11.77
N SER A 147 -5.06 0.24 12.89
CA SER A 147 -4.28 1.35 13.43
C SER A 147 -2.78 1.08 13.32
N SER A 148 -2.01 2.06 12.87
CA SER A 148 -0.54 2.05 13.04
C SER A 148 -0.09 2.57 14.41
N LEU A 149 -1.00 3.14 15.22
CA LEU A 149 -0.74 3.74 16.52
C LEU A 149 -1.05 2.76 17.67
N SER A 150 -2.27 2.19 17.70
CA SER A 150 -2.69 1.23 18.73
C SER A 150 -2.40 -0.24 18.37
N ASN A 151 -1.86 -0.51 17.17
CA ASN A 151 -1.65 -1.84 16.59
C ASN A 151 -2.94 -2.68 16.36
N GLN A 152 -4.12 -2.14 16.70
CA GLN A 152 -5.43 -2.76 16.46
C GLN A 152 -5.60 -3.13 14.98
N GLY A 153 -5.84 -4.41 14.68
CA GLY A 153 -5.99 -4.92 13.32
C GLY A 153 -4.72 -4.90 12.46
N PHE A 154 -3.56 -4.51 13.02
CA PHE A 154 -2.32 -4.34 12.24
C PHE A 154 -1.73 -5.68 11.80
N ASP A 155 -1.61 -6.63 12.71
CA ASP A 155 -0.91 -7.89 12.43
C ASP A 155 -1.77 -8.83 11.57
N GLU A 156 -3.09 -8.84 11.75
CA GLU A 156 -4.04 -9.57 10.92
C GLU A 156 -4.13 -8.99 9.49
N MET A 157 -3.89 -7.68 9.34
CA MET A 157 -3.78 -6.99 8.06
C MET A 157 -2.45 -7.33 7.37
N MET A 158 -1.34 -7.36 8.11
CA MET A 158 -0.03 -7.75 7.59
C MET A 158 0.02 -9.21 7.15
N GLU A 159 -0.52 -10.13 7.95
CA GLU A 159 -0.58 -11.56 7.64
C GLU A 159 -1.43 -11.84 6.39
N LEU A 160 -2.56 -11.16 6.24
CA LEU A 160 -3.37 -11.21 5.02
C LEU A 160 -2.56 -10.78 3.77
N ILE A 161 -1.80 -9.68 3.86
CA ILE A 161 -0.94 -9.20 2.76
C ILE A 161 0.12 -10.25 2.43
N TYR A 162 0.76 -10.84 3.45
CA TYR A 162 1.75 -11.90 3.29
C TYR A 162 1.17 -13.14 2.58
N GLN A 163 -0.02 -13.59 2.98
CA GLN A 163 -0.68 -14.77 2.43
C GLN A 163 -1.05 -14.56 0.95
N GLU A 164 -1.72 -13.47 0.60
CA GLU A 164 -2.12 -13.22 -0.80
C GLU A 164 -0.92 -12.89 -1.70
N ALA A 165 0.09 -12.15 -1.21
CA ALA A 165 1.30 -11.87 -1.99
C ALA A 165 2.15 -13.13 -2.23
N SER A 166 2.33 -14.00 -1.23
CA SER A 166 3.11 -15.24 -1.39
C SER A 166 2.40 -16.24 -2.30
N LYS A 167 1.10 -16.48 -2.09
CA LYS A 167 0.22 -17.29 -2.96
C LYS A 167 0.29 -16.85 -4.43
N TYR A 168 0.26 -15.54 -4.69
CA TYR A 168 0.41 -15.01 -6.04
C TYR A 168 1.85 -15.17 -6.58
N TYR A 169 2.87 -14.88 -5.79
CA TYR A 169 4.28 -15.08 -6.16
C TYR A 169 4.58 -16.54 -6.56
N GLU A 170 4.08 -17.52 -5.79
CA GLU A 170 4.27 -18.95 -6.08
C GLU A 170 3.50 -19.40 -7.33
N SER A 171 2.41 -18.72 -7.71
CA SER A 171 1.69 -18.98 -8.96
C SER A 171 2.44 -18.51 -10.23
N LYS A 172 3.43 -17.62 -10.08
CA LYS A 172 4.25 -17.12 -11.20
C LYS A 172 5.26 -18.19 -11.65
N PRO A 173 5.60 -18.27 -12.95
CA PRO A 173 6.61 -19.22 -13.42
C PRO A 173 8.00 -18.94 -12.80
N PRO A 174 8.83 -19.97 -12.53
CA PRO A 174 10.13 -19.78 -11.85
C PRO A 174 11.08 -18.78 -12.52
N SER A 175 10.98 -18.62 -13.85
CA SER A 175 11.79 -17.67 -14.63
C SER A 175 11.46 -16.19 -14.39
N SER A 176 10.35 -15.87 -13.69
CA SER A 176 9.98 -14.52 -13.28
C SER A 176 10.18 -14.26 -11.79
N GLN A 177 10.05 -15.29 -10.94
CA GLN A 177 10.35 -15.25 -9.50
C GLN A 177 11.76 -14.69 -9.20
N ILE A 178 12.74 -15.06 -10.03
CA ILE A 178 14.15 -14.62 -9.94
C ILE A 178 14.33 -13.12 -10.29
N LYS A 179 13.33 -12.46 -10.89
CA LYS A 179 13.44 -11.12 -11.51
C LYS A 179 12.88 -9.96 -10.68
N SER A 180 12.68 -10.13 -9.37
CA SER A 180 12.40 -9.02 -8.44
C SER A 180 13.67 -8.18 -8.15
N LYS A 181 14.39 -7.77 -9.21
CA LYS A 181 15.56 -6.90 -9.07
C LYS A 181 15.08 -5.49 -8.72
N PRO A 182 15.56 -4.87 -7.62
CA PRO A 182 15.26 -3.49 -7.27
C PRO A 182 15.63 -2.53 -8.43
N PRO A 183 14.66 -1.82 -9.07
CA PRO A 183 14.93 -0.99 -10.24
C PRO A 183 15.81 0.26 -9.97
N ALA A 184 16.30 0.93 -11.01
CA ALA A 184 17.27 2.03 -10.83
C ALA A 184 16.60 3.35 -10.42
N PRO A 185 17.20 4.16 -9.51
CA PRO A 185 16.61 5.39 -8.99
C PRO A 185 16.21 6.37 -10.11
N PRO A 186 15.20 7.25 -9.88
CA PRO A 186 15.13 8.49 -10.62
C PRO A 186 16.49 9.18 -10.47
N VAL A 187 17.19 9.38 -11.58
CA VAL A 187 18.63 9.67 -11.54
C VAL A 187 18.87 11.12 -11.07
N GLN A 188 18.83 11.33 -9.76
CA GLN A 188 19.70 12.33 -9.15
C GLN A 188 21.15 11.95 -9.49
N GLN A 189 21.88 12.92 -10.01
CA GLN A 189 23.18 12.68 -10.61
C GLN A 189 24.21 12.36 -9.52
N LYS A 190 24.48 11.05 -9.36
CA LYS A 190 25.47 10.32 -8.51
C LYS A 190 24.79 9.30 -7.58
N SER A 191 25.01 8.01 -7.90
CA SER A 191 25.05 6.84 -6.98
C SER A 191 23.80 5.97 -6.69
N LYS A 192 23.53 5.02 -7.63
CA LYS A 192 23.09 3.60 -7.45
C LYS A 192 21.65 3.25 -6.96
N CYS A 193 21.06 2.25 -7.68
CA CYS A 193 19.89 1.36 -7.47
C CYS A 193 18.93 1.52 -6.26
N LEU A 194 17.62 1.41 -6.51
CA LEU A 194 16.50 1.82 -5.63
C LEU A 194 15.29 0.84 -5.82
N LEU A 195 14.10 1.28 -5.43
CA LEU A 195 12.70 0.88 -5.76
C LEU A 195 11.77 -0.42 -5.07
N MET A 196 11.11 -0.50 -6.31
CA MET A 196 9.69 -0.33 -6.81
C MET A 196 8.93 0.89 -6.28
#